data_AF-A0AAE3M770-F1
#
_entry.id   AF-A0AAE3M770-F1
#
_cell.length_a   1.000
_cell.length_b   1.000
_cell.length_c   1.000
_cell.angle_alpha   90.00
_cell.angle_beta   90.00
_cell.angle_gamma   90.00
#
_symmetry.space_group_name_H-M   'P 1'
#
loop_
_entity.id
_entity.type
_entity.pdbx_description
1 polymer ?
#
loop_
_entity_poly.entity_id
_entity_poly.type
_entity_poly.pdbx_seq_one_letter_code
_entity_poly.pdbx_strand_id
1 'polypeptide(L)'
;MKLTVKNYKEATKNIDFKKLPEAAQEAHKEFDSFADFYNEDKDIKEMLDNHFKIVEPYLKDSEKKSSAPKKAPAKKKTTSSQKSTKNVTKKAAPKRTATKKTPAPKKAQRKPIEVDLMPLEIKVIRRYLNFHNKKVTERQVSLLYKVIQKAATEKTIRKTSKYASEIKSISNDLIKTYKDMNGTCKFEVPDSLYTKLKKIVDDYGVTPAVALIKRFINLYGNITKAKAQRLLTTVTNSLKNGKVNKSDKEFEQVKNVQKHLHDYLESDKLLVTNVQLKGLQGIAGLGK
;
A
#
# COMPACT_ATOMS: atom_id res chain seq x y z
N MET A 1 -26.13 -9.18 26.72
CA MET A 1 -26.17 -7.87 26.01
C MET A 1 -25.37 -7.99 24.72
N LYS A 2 -25.66 -7.21 23.65
CA LYS A 2 -24.81 -7.14 22.44
C LYS A 2 -23.92 -5.90 22.50
N LEU A 3 -22.62 -6.07 22.27
CA LEU A 3 -21.63 -5.00 22.28
C LEU A 3 -21.53 -4.31 20.91
N THR A 4 -21.25 -3.02 20.96
CA THR A 4 -21.06 -2.10 19.84
C THR A 4 -20.12 -0.98 20.29
N VAL A 5 -19.47 -0.28 19.37
CA VAL A 5 -18.56 0.83 19.70
C VAL A 5 -19.18 1.87 20.63
N LYS A 6 -20.49 2.14 20.48
CA LYS A 6 -21.21 3.18 21.25
C LYS A 6 -21.54 2.78 22.69
N ASN A 7 -21.78 1.50 22.97
CA ASN A 7 -22.14 1.02 24.32
C ASN A 7 -21.00 0.30 25.05
N TYR A 8 -19.88 0.01 24.35
CA TYR A 8 -18.75 -0.73 24.90
C TYR A 8 -18.18 -0.13 26.19
N LYS A 9 -17.85 1.18 26.18
CA LYS A 9 -17.29 1.86 27.36
C LYS A 9 -18.23 1.91 28.56
N GLU A 10 -19.52 1.69 28.38
CA GLU A 10 -20.50 1.67 29.47
C GLU A 10 -20.75 0.25 29.99
N ALA A 11 -20.93 -0.71 29.08
CA ALA A 11 -21.12 -2.11 29.42
C ALA A 11 -19.91 -2.71 30.14
N THR A 12 -18.69 -2.27 29.80
CA THR A 12 -17.45 -2.89 30.31
C THR A 12 -16.86 -2.27 31.57
N LYS A 13 -17.49 -1.23 32.16
CA LYS A 13 -16.98 -0.51 33.34
C LYS A 13 -16.72 -1.40 34.56
N ASN A 14 -17.47 -2.50 34.68
CA ASN A 14 -17.41 -3.42 35.82
C ASN A 14 -16.64 -4.71 35.52
N ILE A 15 -15.97 -4.82 34.35
CA ILE A 15 -15.18 -6.00 33.97
C ILE A 15 -13.73 -5.83 34.44
N ASP A 16 -13.22 -6.81 35.18
CA ASP A 16 -11.79 -6.94 35.47
C ASP A 16 -11.05 -7.57 34.29
N PHE A 17 -10.63 -6.73 33.34
CA PHE A 17 -9.95 -7.17 32.12
C PHE A 17 -8.68 -7.99 32.37
N LYS A 18 -8.02 -7.88 33.54
CA LYS A 18 -6.82 -8.67 33.86
C LYS A 18 -7.07 -10.18 33.93
N LYS A 19 -8.34 -10.60 34.05
CA LYS A 19 -8.78 -12.00 34.07
C LYS A 19 -9.23 -12.54 32.71
N LEU A 20 -9.30 -11.68 31.69
CA LEU A 20 -9.68 -12.08 30.33
C LEU A 20 -8.44 -12.53 29.52
N PRO A 21 -8.62 -13.27 28.41
CA PRO A 21 -7.52 -13.65 27.52
C PRO A 21 -6.70 -12.43 27.07
N GLU A 22 -5.38 -12.63 26.89
CA GLU A 22 -4.41 -11.55 26.55
C GLU A 22 -4.87 -10.70 25.36
N ALA A 23 -5.39 -11.33 24.30
CA ALA A 23 -5.93 -10.64 23.13
C ALA A 23 -7.06 -9.64 23.45
N ALA A 24 -7.91 -9.93 24.45
CA ALA A 24 -8.95 -9.01 24.91
C ALA A 24 -8.39 -7.90 25.83
N GLN A 25 -7.28 -8.14 26.53
CA GLN A 25 -6.60 -7.10 27.31
C GLN A 25 -5.93 -6.08 26.40
N GLU A 26 -5.25 -6.56 25.35
CA GLU A 26 -4.56 -5.73 24.36
C GLU A 26 -5.57 -4.92 23.53
N ALA A 27 -6.61 -5.56 22.99
CA ALA A 27 -7.67 -4.88 22.26
C ALA A 27 -8.51 -3.91 23.12
N HIS A 28 -8.61 -4.12 24.44
CA HIS A 28 -9.25 -3.16 25.34
C HIS A 28 -8.41 -1.89 25.54
N LYS A 29 -7.08 -2.01 25.68
CA LYS A 29 -6.16 -0.86 25.81
C LYS A 29 -6.20 0.04 24.58
N GLU A 30 -6.25 -0.56 23.39
CA GLU A 30 -6.23 0.18 22.12
C GLU A 30 -7.63 0.54 21.60
N PHE A 31 -8.70 0.11 22.28
CA PHE A 31 -10.09 0.31 21.86
C PHE A 31 -10.39 1.77 21.50
N ASP A 32 -9.97 2.72 22.34
CA ASP A 32 -10.21 4.15 22.13
C ASP A 32 -9.53 4.70 20.88
N SER A 33 -8.39 4.12 20.46
CA SER A 33 -7.67 4.51 19.25
C SER A 33 -8.28 3.94 17.97
N PHE A 34 -9.03 2.82 18.08
CA PHE A 34 -9.65 2.14 16.93
C PHE A 34 -11.15 2.45 16.78
N ALA A 35 -11.82 2.88 17.85
CA ALA A 35 -13.25 3.19 17.87
C ALA A 35 -13.65 4.20 16.78
N ASP A 36 -12.83 5.23 16.57
CA ASP A 36 -13.07 6.29 15.58
C ASP A 36 -13.05 5.75 14.14
N PHE A 37 -12.20 4.75 13.85
CA PHE A 37 -12.02 4.18 12.51
C PHE A 37 -12.96 3.00 12.20
N TYR A 38 -13.83 2.59 13.13
CA TYR A 38 -14.71 1.42 12.98
C TYR A 38 -15.66 1.47 11.75
N ASN A 39 -16.01 2.66 11.28
CA ASN A 39 -16.82 2.83 10.05
C ASN A 39 -15.99 3.15 8.81
N GLU A 40 -14.68 3.37 8.96
CA GLU A 40 -13.77 3.82 7.89
C GLU A 40 -12.93 2.65 7.34
N ASP A 41 -12.53 1.70 8.20
CA ASP A 41 -11.71 0.55 7.83
C ASP A 41 -12.42 -0.77 8.15
N LYS A 42 -12.49 -1.66 7.15
CA LYS A 42 -13.14 -2.96 7.27
C LYS A 42 -12.36 -3.91 8.21
N ASP A 43 -11.04 -3.84 8.18
CA ASP A 43 -10.18 -4.74 8.97
C ASP A 43 -10.23 -4.34 10.46
N ILE A 44 -10.26 -3.02 10.75
CA ILE A 44 -10.48 -2.49 12.11
C ILE A 44 -11.88 -2.85 12.62
N LYS A 45 -12.90 -2.75 11.76
CA LYS A 45 -14.26 -3.19 12.10
C LYS A 45 -14.30 -4.67 12.48
N GLU A 46 -13.68 -5.54 11.69
CA GLU A 46 -13.67 -6.98 11.94
C GLU A 46 -12.87 -7.34 13.20
N MET A 47 -11.76 -6.63 13.47
CA MET A 47 -11.00 -6.74 14.72
C MET A 47 -11.86 -6.37 15.94
N LEU A 48 -12.56 -5.23 15.91
CA LEU A 48 -13.41 -4.78 17.00
C LEU A 48 -14.66 -5.67 17.17
N ASP A 49 -15.29 -6.13 16.08
CA ASP A 49 -16.40 -7.08 16.12
C ASP A 49 -15.96 -8.44 16.73
N ASN A 50 -14.73 -8.87 16.48
CA ASN A 50 -14.18 -10.09 17.11
C ASN A 50 -13.84 -9.88 18.59
N HIS A 51 -13.31 -8.72 18.96
CA HIS A 51 -13.12 -8.34 20.38
C HIS A 51 -14.44 -8.31 21.15
N PHE A 52 -15.49 -7.74 20.56
CA PHE A 52 -16.84 -7.74 21.15
C PHE A 52 -17.34 -9.18 21.42
N LYS A 53 -17.17 -10.12 20.49
CA LYS A 53 -17.53 -11.54 20.69
C LYS A 53 -16.74 -12.20 21.83
N ILE A 54 -15.50 -11.78 22.09
CA ILE A 54 -14.68 -12.30 23.19
C ILE A 54 -15.16 -11.73 24.53
N VAL A 55 -15.58 -10.47 24.59
CA VAL A 55 -16.01 -9.80 25.83
C VAL A 55 -17.49 -10.06 26.17
N GLU A 56 -18.36 -10.28 25.18
CA GLU A 56 -19.80 -10.53 25.36
C GLU A 56 -20.17 -11.68 26.33
N PRO A 57 -19.46 -12.83 26.35
CA PRO A 57 -19.69 -13.90 27.33
C PRO A 57 -19.49 -13.42 28.78
N TYR A 58 -18.37 -12.73 29.05
CA TYR A 58 -17.97 -12.31 30.39
C TYR A 58 -18.85 -11.19 30.98
N LEU A 59 -19.65 -10.50 30.16
CA LEU A 59 -20.70 -9.60 30.65
C LEU A 59 -21.78 -10.34 31.44
N LYS A 60 -22.17 -11.56 31.02
CA LYS A 60 -23.29 -12.31 31.62
C LYS A 60 -22.98 -12.79 33.04
N ASP A 61 -21.72 -13.12 33.32
CA ASP A 61 -21.30 -13.56 34.66
C ASP A 61 -21.28 -12.40 35.67
N SER A 62 -21.21 -11.15 35.21
CA SER A 62 -21.28 -9.96 36.07
C SER A 62 -22.70 -9.61 36.55
N GLU A 63 -23.76 -10.09 35.88
CA GLU A 63 -25.15 -9.73 36.17
C GLU A 63 -25.72 -10.39 37.45
N LYS A 64 -25.00 -11.32 38.09
CA LYS A 64 -25.46 -11.97 39.35
C LYS A 64 -25.26 -11.15 40.64
N LYS A 65 -24.69 -9.94 40.58
CA LYS A 65 -24.48 -9.07 41.77
C LYS A 65 -24.74 -7.57 41.53
N SER A 66 -25.98 -7.21 41.23
CA SER A 66 -26.63 -6.00 41.80
C SER A 66 -28.07 -5.83 41.27
N SER A 67 -29.06 -5.95 42.16
CA SER A 67 -30.47 -5.67 41.85
C SER A 67 -30.90 -4.30 42.40
N ALA A 68 -31.95 -3.74 41.79
CA ALA A 68 -32.79 -2.64 42.30
C ALA A 68 -32.26 -1.17 42.10
N PRO A 69 -33.14 -0.14 42.12
CA PRO A 69 -33.44 0.52 40.83
C PRO A 69 -33.71 2.06 40.85
N LYS A 70 -34.01 2.60 39.64
CA LYS A 70 -34.69 3.89 39.32
C LYS A 70 -33.97 5.23 39.61
N LYS A 71 -33.83 6.04 38.55
CA LYS A 71 -34.49 7.36 38.41
C LYS A 71 -34.50 7.87 36.95
N ALA A 72 -35.65 8.34 36.48
CA ALA A 72 -35.79 9.22 35.31
C ALA A 72 -36.02 10.67 35.82
N PRO A 73 -35.63 11.75 35.11
CA PRO A 73 -36.45 12.37 34.02
C PRO A 73 -35.61 13.02 32.88
N ALA A 74 -36.14 13.73 31.86
CA ALA A 74 -37.33 13.53 31.00
C ALA A 74 -37.32 14.48 29.77
N LYS A 75 -38.05 14.12 28.70
CA LYS A 75 -38.65 14.93 27.59
C LYS A 75 -37.99 16.25 27.11
N LYS A 76 -37.71 16.31 25.80
CA LYS A 76 -38.11 17.37 24.83
C LYS A 76 -38.19 16.72 23.42
N LYS A 77 -39.37 16.41 22.87
CA LYS A 77 -40.26 17.26 22.05
C LYS A 77 -39.59 18.07 20.92
N THR A 78 -39.67 17.52 19.71
CA THR A 78 -40.14 18.15 18.44
C THR A 78 -39.79 19.61 18.13
N THR A 79 -39.17 19.84 16.97
CA THR A 79 -39.75 20.75 15.95
C THR A 79 -39.19 20.45 14.56
N SER A 80 -40.08 20.41 13.58
CA SER A 80 -39.76 20.45 12.15
C SER A 80 -39.60 21.89 11.68
N SER A 81 -38.74 22.13 10.70
CA SER A 81 -39.06 23.13 9.66
C SER A 81 -38.24 22.96 8.39
N GLN A 82 -38.81 23.45 7.29
CA GLN A 82 -38.36 23.18 5.92
C GLN A 82 -37.46 24.30 5.37
N LYS A 83 -36.58 23.91 4.44
CA LYS A 83 -36.39 24.54 3.12
C LYS A 83 -36.19 26.07 3.08
N SER A 84 -34.99 26.49 2.67
CA SER A 84 -34.88 27.63 1.75
C SER A 84 -33.84 27.37 0.66
N THR A 85 -34.33 27.32 -0.58
CA THR A 85 -33.55 27.40 -1.81
C THR A 85 -33.20 28.87 -2.09
N LYS A 86 -31.96 29.18 -2.46
CA LYS A 86 -31.67 30.43 -3.18
C LYS A 86 -30.55 30.26 -4.20
N ASN A 87 -30.90 30.39 -5.47
CA ASN A 87 -29.95 30.54 -6.57
C ASN A 87 -29.13 31.82 -6.38
N VAL A 88 -27.82 31.76 -6.65
CA VAL A 88 -27.05 32.93 -7.07
C VAL A 88 -26.20 32.55 -8.29
N THR A 89 -26.32 33.36 -9.33
CA THR A 89 -25.83 33.07 -10.68
C THR A 89 -24.40 33.59 -10.89
N LYS A 90 -23.60 32.83 -11.66
CA LYS A 90 -22.42 33.23 -12.45
C LYS A 90 -21.68 34.55 -12.08
N LYS A 91 -20.38 34.42 -11.79
CA LYS A 91 -19.37 35.34 -12.36
C LYS A 91 -18.15 34.56 -12.82
N ALA A 92 -17.86 34.60 -14.13
CA ALA A 92 -16.74 33.89 -14.73
C ALA A 92 -15.44 34.68 -14.52
N ALA A 93 -14.39 34.04 -13.98
CA ALA A 93 -13.07 34.62 -13.89
C ALA A 93 -12.30 34.44 -15.22
N PRO A 94 -11.53 35.44 -15.68
CA PRO A 94 -10.88 35.41 -16.99
C PRO A 94 -9.76 34.37 -17.09
N LYS A 95 -9.73 33.71 -18.24
CA LYS A 95 -8.84 32.62 -18.62
C LYS A 95 -7.41 33.15 -18.81
N ARG A 96 -6.54 33.03 -17.79
CA ARG A 96 -5.11 33.38 -17.94
C ARG A 96 -4.50 32.55 -19.08
N THR A 97 -3.99 33.25 -20.09
CA THR A 97 -3.27 32.67 -21.22
C THR A 97 -2.00 31.97 -20.71
N ALA A 98 -1.88 30.68 -21.00
CA ALA A 98 -0.68 29.93 -20.67
C ALA A 98 0.44 30.31 -21.63
N THR A 99 1.38 31.14 -21.19
CA THR A 99 2.62 31.40 -21.92
C THR A 99 3.37 30.08 -22.12
N LYS A 100 3.57 29.73 -23.39
CA LYS A 100 4.21 28.48 -23.84
C LYS A 100 5.67 28.48 -23.38
N LYS A 101 5.98 27.86 -22.23
CA LYS A 101 7.36 27.66 -21.80
C LYS A 101 8.06 26.75 -22.81
N THR A 102 9.03 27.31 -23.53
CA THR A 102 9.92 26.58 -24.45
C THR A 102 10.57 25.43 -23.68
N PRO A 103 10.51 24.17 -24.16
CA PRO A 103 11.12 23.06 -23.46
C PRO A 103 12.64 23.21 -23.47
N ALA A 104 13.24 23.31 -22.28
CA ALA A 104 14.69 23.33 -22.13
C ALA A 104 15.34 22.09 -22.80
N PRO A 105 16.54 22.22 -23.38
CA PRO A 105 17.17 21.14 -24.12
C PRO A 105 17.35 19.91 -23.22
N LYS A 106 16.80 18.77 -23.64
CA LYS A 106 16.94 17.50 -22.94
C LYS A 106 18.42 17.10 -22.98
N LYS A 107 19.13 17.27 -21.85
CA LYS A 107 20.45 16.66 -21.65
C LYS A 107 20.35 15.19 -22.02
N ALA A 108 21.28 14.70 -22.85
CA ALA A 108 21.27 13.33 -23.34
C ALA A 108 21.20 12.35 -22.16
N GLN A 109 20.05 11.71 -21.99
CA GLN A 109 19.84 10.74 -20.93
C GLN A 109 20.69 9.52 -21.26
N ARG A 110 21.71 9.23 -20.44
CA ARG A 110 22.40 7.94 -20.49
C ARG A 110 21.33 6.86 -20.33
N LYS A 111 21.33 5.87 -21.24
CA LYS A 111 20.42 4.74 -21.11
C LYS A 111 20.75 4.03 -19.79
N PRO A 112 19.75 3.75 -18.92
CA PRO A 112 19.99 2.98 -17.71
C PRO A 112 20.62 1.62 -18.03
N ILE A 113 21.36 1.07 -17.08
CA ILE A 113 21.75 -0.34 -17.10
C ILE A 113 20.46 -1.15 -16.98
N GLU A 114 20.08 -1.78 -18.07
CA GLU A 114 18.88 -2.61 -18.15
C GLU A 114 19.15 -3.99 -17.54
N VAL A 115 18.37 -4.35 -16.51
CA VAL A 115 18.54 -5.59 -15.75
C VAL A 115 17.19 -6.27 -15.53
N ASP A 116 17.10 -7.55 -15.89
CA ASP A 116 15.90 -8.40 -15.73
C ASP A 116 15.37 -8.38 -14.29
N LEU A 117 16.27 -8.40 -13.31
CA LEU A 117 15.98 -8.33 -11.89
C LEU A 117 16.87 -7.30 -11.19
N MET A 118 16.29 -6.14 -10.85
CA MET A 118 16.95 -5.12 -10.03
C MET A 118 17.50 -5.73 -8.71
N PRO A 119 18.79 -5.50 -8.37
CA PRO A 119 19.39 -6.02 -7.14
C PRO A 119 18.64 -5.57 -5.87
N LEU A 120 18.72 -6.38 -4.80
CA LEU A 120 18.00 -6.11 -3.56
C LEU A 120 18.43 -4.78 -2.91
N GLU A 121 19.72 -4.46 -3.00
CA GLU A 121 20.31 -3.18 -2.62
C GLU A 121 19.61 -1.98 -3.25
N ILE A 122 19.47 -1.99 -4.57
CA ILE A 122 18.84 -0.91 -5.33
C ILE A 122 17.34 -0.83 -5.00
N LYS A 123 16.67 -1.97 -4.74
CA LYS A 123 15.27 -1.99 -4.27
C LYS A 123 15.12 -1.33 -2.89
N VAL A 124 16.04 -1.58 -1.96
CA VAL A 124 16.08 -0.93 -0.63
C VAL A 124 16.29 0.56 -0.78
N ILE A 125 17.31 0.99 -1.55
CA ILE A 125 17.62 2.40 -1.82
C ILE A 125 16.41 3.11 -2.46
N ARG A 126 15.78 2.49 -3.48
CA ARG A 126 14.58 3.03 -4.13
C ARG A 126 13.39 3.13 -3.19
N ARG A 127 13.22 2.18 -2.26
CA ARG A 127 12.14 2.22 -1.26
C ARG A 127 12.38 3.30 -0.21
N TYR A 128 13.63 3.52 0.21
CA TYR A 128 14.03 4.64 1.06
C TYR A 128 13.79 5.99 0.36
N LEU A 129 14.21 6.17 -0.90
CA LEU A 129 13.92 7.39 -1.67
C LEU A 129 12.43 7.66 -1.87
N ASN A 130 11.60 6.61 -1.87
CA ASN A 130 10.15 6.76 -1.96
C ASN A 130 9.51 7.30 -0.67
N PHE A 131 10.22 7.34 0.46
CA PHE A 131 9.77 7.95 1.72
C PHE A 131 9.94 9.47 1.74
N HIS A 132 10.94 9.99 1.02
CA HIS A 132 11.24 11.42 0.94
C HIS A 132 10.01 12.27 0.61
N ASN A 133 9.74 13.28 1.43
CA ASN A 133 8.61 14.22 1.37
C ASN A 133 7.22 13.58 1.49
N LYS A 134 7.12 12.40 2.12
CA LYS A 134 5.83 11.74 2.41
C LYS A 134 5.61 11.58 3.91
N LYS A 135 4.34 11.46 4.29
CA LYS A 135 3.95 10.92 5.59
C LYS A 135 4.28 9.43 5.60
N VAL A 136 5.22 9.04 6.44
CA VAL A 136 5.64 7.64 6.62
C VAL A 136 5.19 7.19 8.00
N THR A 137 4.68 5.97 8.08
CA THR A 137 4.30 5.36 9.36
C THR A 137 5.46 4.56 9.95
N GLU A 138 5.49 4.42 11.27
CA GLU A 138 6.45 3.59 11.99
C GLU A 138 6.55 2.17 11.39
N ARG A 139 5.40 1.54 11.11
CA ARG A 139 5.33 0.23 10.42
C ARG A 139 6.05 0.23 9.08
N GLN A 140 6.02 1.31 8.30
CA GLN A 140 6.72 1.39 7.02
C GLN A 140 8.25 1.47 7.19
N VAL A 141 8.73 2.23 8.18
CA VAL A 141 10.15 2.31 8.58
C VAL A 141 10.64 0.94 9.05
N SER A 142 9.94 0.34 10.01
CA SER A 142 10.23 -0.99 10.56
C SER A 142 10.24 -2.08 9.48
N LEU A 143 9.26 -2.09 8.56
CA LEU A 143 9.24 -3.02 7.43
C LEU A 143 10.37 -2.80 6.40
N LEU A 144 10.99 -1.63 6.33
CA LEU A 144 12.18 -1.43 5.49
C LEU A 144 13.42 -1.94 6.22
N TYR A 145 13.57 -1.60 7.50
CA TYR A 145 14.65 -2.07 8.35
C TYR A 145 14.68 -3.61 8.45
N LYS A 146 13.53 -4.26 8.64
CA LYS A 146 13.40 -5.74 8.66
C LYS A 146 13.87 -6.40 7.36
N VAL A 147 13.66 -5.76 6.21
CA VAL A 147 14.17 -6.27 4.91
C VAL A 147 15.69 -6.17 4.84
N ILE A 148 16.29 -5.09 5.34
CA ILE A 148 17.76 -4.92 5.42
C ILE A 148 18.37 -6.00 6.34
N GLN A 149 17.78 -6.20 7.53
CA GLN A 149 18.25 -7.19 8.49
C GLN A 149 18.16 -8.61 7.94
N LYS A 150 17.01 -9.01 7.36
CA LYS A 150 16.85 -10.31 6.72
C LYS A 150 17.89 -10.54 5.61
N ALA A 151 18.10 -9.54 4.76
CA ALA A 151 19.07 -9.62 3.66
C ALA A 151 20.54 -9.71 4.14
N ALA A 152 20.87 -9.10 5.28
CA ALA A 152 22.18 -9.25 5.92
C ALA A 152 22.39 -10.68 6.46
N THR A 153 21.39 -11.24 7.16
CA THR A 153 21.43 -12.63 7.67
C THR A 153 21.54 -13.66 6.55
N GLU A 154 20.78 -13.48 5.46
CA GLU A 154 20.85 -14.31 4.24
C GLU A 154 22.14 -14.11 3.44
N LYS A 155 23.03 -13.20 3.85
CA LYS A 155 24.28 -12.83 3.16
C LYS A 155 24.04 -12.39 1.70
N THR A 156 22.85 -11.85 1.39
CA THR A 156 22.52 -11.26 0.08
C THR A 156 22.99 -9.82 -0.03
N ILE A 157 23.00 -9.09 1.09
CA ILE A 157 23.68 -7.80 1.24
C ILE A 157 24.92 -8.03 2.10
N ARG A 158 26.11 -7.95 1.48
CA ARG A 158 27.40 -8.21 2.14
C ARG A 158 28.18 -6.92 2.37
N LYS A 159 29.08 -6.92 3.36
CA LYS A 159 30.01 -5.80 3.64
C LYS A 159 30.90 -5.45 2.42
N THR A 160 31.11 -6.41 1.52
CA THR A 160 31.90 -6.31 0.28
C THR A 160 31.09 -5.88 -0.95
N SER A 161 29.79 -5.64 -0.81
CA SER A 161 28.92 -5.29 -1.94
C SER A 161 29.05 -3.82 -2.33
N LYS A 162 28.77 -3.50 -3.60
CA LYS A 162 29.02 -2.20 -4.22
C LYS A 162 28.36 -1.01 -3.50
N TYR A 163 27.18 -1.23 -2.90
CA TYR A 163 26.40 -0.17 -2.22
C TYR A 163 26.24 -0.42 -0.70
N ALA A 164 27.14 -1.22 -0.11
CA ALA A 164 27.07 -1.61 1.29
C ALA A 164 27.23 -0.41 2.27
N SER A 165 27.98 0.61 1.89
CA SER A 165 28.16 1.87 2.63
C SER A 165 26.85 2.68 2.72
N GLU A 166 26.17 2.81 1.60
CA GLU A 166 24.91 3.52 1.43
C GLU A 166 23.80 2.82 2.24
N ILE A 167 23.74 1.48 2.19
CA ILE A 167 22.75 0.70 2.94
C ILE A 167 22.98 0.78 4.44
N LYS A 168 24.24 0.80 4.92
CA LYS A 168 24.55 1.06 6.34
C LYS A 168 24.07 2.46 6.77
N SER A 169 24.30 3.46 5.92
CA SER A 169 23.87 4.84 6.18
C SER A 169 22.35 4.94 6.27
N ILE A 170 21.63 4.34 5.32
CA ILE A 170 20.17 4.19 5.32
C ILE A 170 19.69 3.42 6.56
N SER A 171 20.35 2.32 6.93
CA SER A 171 19.98 1.51 8.10
C SER A 171 20.10 2.33 9.40
N ASN A 172 21.18 3.09 9.56
CA ASN A 172 21.39 3.93 10.74
C ASN A 172 20.36 5.07 10.81
N ASP A 173 20.04 5.67 9.66
CA ASP A 173 19.02 6.70 9.55
C ASP A 173 17.62 6.16 9.93
N LEU A 174 17.22 5.02 9.37
CA LEU A 174 15.97 4.33 9.73
C LEU A 174 15.90 3.97 11.23
N ILE A 175 17.02 3.58 11.86
CA ILE A 175 17.06 3.30 13.31
C ILE A 175 16.83 4.57 14.13
N LYS A 176 17.44 5.70 13.73
CA LYS A 176 17.21 7.00 14.40
C LYS A 176 15.76 7.41 14.25
N THR A 177 15.26 7.49 13.01
CA THR A 177 13.88 7.87 12.74
C THR A 177 12.88 6.96 13.46
N TYR A 178 13.14 5.66 13.55
CA TYR A 178 12.28 4.73 14.31
C TYR A 178 12.23 5.04 15.81
N LYS A 179 13.36 5.42 16.43
CA LYS A 179 13.42 5.82 17.84
C LYS A 179 12.74 7.15 18.13
N ASP A 180 12.83 8.08 17.18
CA ASP A 180 12.34 9.46 17.32
C ASP A 180 10.85 9.61 16.92
N MET A 181 10.21 8.54 16.41
CA MET A 181 8.84 8.56 15.86
C MET A 181 7.78 7.95 16.77
N ASN A 182 6.85 8.78 17.24
CA ASN A 182 5.60 8.33 17.86
C ASN A 182 4.51 8.14 16.78
N GLY A 183 4.67 7.13 15.92
CA GLY A 183 3.63 6.70 14.95
C GLY A 183 3.78 7.20 13.52
N THR A 184 3.65 8.52 13.24
CA THR A 184 3.79 9.05 11.87
C THR A 184 4.62 10.33 11.79
N CYS A 185 5.46 10.43 10.76
CA CYS A 185 6.34 11.58 10.54
C CYS A 185 6.45 11.93 9.06
N LYS A 186 6.80 13.20 8.75
CA LYS A 186 7.26 13.57 7.41
C LYS A 186 8.70 13.12 7.26
N PHE A 187 8.94 12.14 6.40
CA PHE A 187 10.29 11.61 6.22
C PHE A 187 11.05 12.48 5.22
N GLU A 188 12.03 13.23 5.70
CA GLU A 188 12.88 14.10 4.90
C GLU A 188 14.30 13.50 4.84
N VAL A 189 14.96 13.65 3.69
CA VAL A 189 16.27 13.03 3.40
C VAL A 189 17.19 14.16 2.96
N PRO A 190 18.41 14.28 3.51
CA PRO A 190 19.35 15.32 3.10
C PRO A 190 19.62 15.30 1.59
N ASP A 191 19.54 16.46 0.93
CA ASP A 191 19.65 16.59 -0.54
C ASP A 191 20.94 15.97 -1.11
N SER A 192 22.05 16.09 -0.37
CA SER A 192 23.35 15.53 -0.73
C SER A 192 23.36 13.99 -0.76
N LEU A 193 22.52 13.35 0.06
CA LEU A 193 22.32 11.91 0.11
C LEU A 193 21.24 11.49 -0.90
N TYR A 194 20.13 12.24 -0.98
CA TYR A 194 19.06 12.02 -1.96
C TYR A 194 19.61 12.01 -3.39
N THR A 195 20.41 13.00 -3.79
CA THR A 195 20.96 13.10 -5.15
C THR A 195 21.94 11.99 -5.49
N LYS A 196 22.76 11.51 -4.54
CA LYS A 196 23.66 10.35 -4.73
C LYS A 196 22.86 9.07 -4.92
N LEU A 197 21.96 8.75 -3.99
CA LEU A 197 21.10 7.58 -4.08
C LEU A 197 20.20 7.59 -5.32
N LYS A 198 19.72 8.78 -5.73
CA LYS A 198 18.86 8.91 -6.91
C LYS A 198 19.60 8.59 -8.20
N LYS A 199 20.84 9.07 -8.37
CA LYS A 199 21.71 8.65 -9.49
C LYS A 199 21.88 7.13 -9.53
N ILE A 200 22.21 6.53 -8.39
CA ILE A 200 22.35 5.07 -8.27
C ILE A 200 21.07 4.35 -8.70
N VAL A 201 19.88 4.81 -8.31
CA VAL A 201 18.61 4.18 -8.70
C VAL A 201 18.26 4.43 -10.18
N ASP A 202 18.53 5.64 -10.70
CA ASP A 202 18.26 5.99 -12.10
C ASP A 202 19.21 5.27 -13.07
N ASP A 203 20.42 4.89 -12.61
CA ASP A 203 21.36 4.04 -13.35
C ASP A 203 20.87 2.60 -13.54
N TYR A 204 19.89 2.11 -12.77
CA TYR A 204 19.33 0.75 -12.91
C TYR A 204 17.87 0.77 -13.40
N GLY A 205 17.69 0.44 -14.68
CA GLY A 205 16.38 0.21 -15.28
C GLY A 205 15.98 -1.25 -15.21
N VAL A 206 14.70 -1.54 -14.91
CA VAL A 206 14.10 -2.80 -15.38
C VAL A 206 13.62 -2.54 -16.80
N THR A 207 13.97 -3.41 -17.75
CA THR A 207 13.56 -3.28 -19.15
C THR A 207 12.04 -3.04 -19.24
N PRO A 208 11.56 -2.11 -20.09
CA PRO A 208 10.13 -1.82 -20.18
C PRO A 208 9.30 -3.06 -20.55
N ALA A 209 9.84 -3.97 -21.36
CA ALA A 209 9.21 -5.23 -21.72
C ALA A 209 8.97 -6.15 -20.50
N VAL A 210 10.02 -6.48 -19.73
CA VAL A 210 9.91 -7.29 -18.51
C VAL A 210 9.00 -6.63 -17.47
N ALA A 211 9.00 -5.30 -17.38
CA ALA A 211 8.10 -4.56 -16.47
C ALA A 211 6.61 -4.72 -16.85
N LEU A 212 6.28 -4.72 -18.14
CA LEU A 212 4.91 -4.98 -18.62
C LEU A 212 4.49 -6.44 -18.36
N ILE A 213 5.37 -7.39 -18.64
CA ILE A 213 5.11 -8.83 -18.44
C ILE A 213 4.89 -9.13 -16.96
N LYS A 214 5.75 -8.62 -16.05
CA LYS A 214 5.54 -8.76 -14.59
C LYS A 214 4.23 -8.13 -14.12
N ARG A 215 3.84 -6.98 -14.70
CA ARG A 215 2.55 -6.34 -14.37
C ARG A 215 1.36 -7.17 -14.86
N PHE A 216 1.48 -7.87 -15.99
CA PHE A 216 0.47 -8.82 -16.45
C PHE A 216 0.38 -10.05 -15.53
N ILE A 217 1.52 -10.65 -15.17
CA ILE A 217 1.56 -11.79 -14.25
C ILE A 217 0.88 -11.44 -12.91
N ASN A 218 1.14 -10.24 -12.37
CA ASN A 218 0.53 -9.76 -11.13
C ASN A 218 -0.97 -9.41 -11.25
N LEU A 219 -1.59 -9.47 -12.44
CA LEU A 219 -3.05 -9.35 -12.59
C LEU A 219 -3.75 -10.71 -12.47
N TYR A 220 -3.06 -11.84 -12.63
CA TYR A 220 -3.67 -13.15 -12.44
C TYR A 220 -4.23 -13.30 -11.01
N GLY A 221 -5.39 -13.94 -10.91
CA GLY A 221 -6.16 -14.08 -9.65
C GLY A 221 -6.89 -12.82 -9.18
N ASN A 222 -6.58 -11.63 -9.70
CA ASN A 222 -7.16 -10.35 -9.25
C ASN A 222 -7.53 -9.40 -10.42
N ILE A 223 -7.72 -9.94 -11.62
CA ILE A 223 -8.02 -9.15 -12.81
C ILE A 223 -9.42 -8.52 -12.72
N THR A 224 -9.57 -7.34 -13.32
CA THR A 224 -10.87 -6.76 -13.62
C THR A 224 -10.78 -6.12 -15.00
N LYS A 225 -11.89 -5.99 -15.74
CA LYS A 225 -11.91 -5.35 -17.07
C LYS A 225 -11.23 -3.97 -17.06
N ALA A 226 -11.46 -3.17 -16.01
CA ALA A 226 -10.79 -1.87 -15.83
C ALA A 226 -9.26 -1.98 -15.63
N LYS A 227 -8.76 -2.98 -14.89
CA LYS A 227 -7.31 -3.23 -14.73
C LYS A 227 -6.69 -3.72 -16.04
N ALA A 228 -7.37 -4.62 -16.75
CA ALA A 228 -6.95 -5.16 -18.04
C ALA A 228 -6.84 -4.05 -19.10
N GLN A 229 -7.90 -3.24 -19.28
CA GLN A 229 -7.90 -2.09 -20.19
C GLN A 229 -6.75 -1.13 -19.90
N ARG A 230 -6.52 -0.79 -18.62
CA ARG A 230 -5.40 0.08 -18.22
C ARG A 230 -4.04 -0.52 -18.59
N LEU A 231 -3.85 -1.83 -18.44
CA LEU A 231 -2.60 -2.49 -18.85
C LEU A 231 -2.47 -2.51 -20.37
N LEU A 232 -3.52 -2.86 -21.11
CA LEU A 232 -3.54 -2.90 -22.57
C LEU A 232 -3.20 -1.53 -23.18
N THR A 233 -3.79 -0.44 -22.67
CA THR A 233 -3.41 0.93 -23.05
C THR A 233 -1.95 1.24 -22.71
N THR A 234 -1.40 0.67 -21.63
CA THR A 234 0.04 0.84 -21.31
C THR A 234 0.93 0.08 -22.30
N VAL A 235 0.57 -1.15 -22.67
CA VAL A 235 1.31 -2.01 -23.62
C VAL A 235 1.32 -1.38 -25.01
N THR A 236 0.14 -1.06 -25.55
CA THR A 236 -0.01 -0.41 -26.86
C THR A 236 0.73 0.92 -26.95
N ASN A 237 0.67 1.76 -25.91
CA ASN A 237 1.47 3.00 -25.87
C ASN A 237 2.97 2.74 -25.75
N SER A 238 3.42 1.65 -25.13
CA SER A 238 4.86 1.35 -25.00
C SER A 238 5.43 0.87 -26.33
N LEU A 239 4.67 0.07 -27.08
CA LEU A 239 5.00 -0.35 -28.44
C LEU A 239 4.98 0.84 -29.42
N LYS A 240 3.93 1.66 -29.41
CA LYS A 240 3.81 2.85 -30.28
C LYS A 240 4.92 3.89 -30.07
N ASN A 241 5.36 4.08 -28.83
CA ASN A 241 6.39 5.07 -28.49
C ASN A 241 7.83 4.53 -28.56
N GLY A 242 8.07 3.33 -29.13
CA GLY A 242 9.41 2.74 -29.24
C GLY A 242 10.10 2.46 -27.90
N LYS A 243 9.32 2.30 -26.81
CA LYS A 243 9.85 1.91 -25.48
C LYS A 243 10.08 0.41 -25.36
N VAL A 244 9.46 -0.36 -26.25
CA VAL A 244 9.61 -1.80 -26.41
C VAL A 244 9.77 -2.05 -27.91
N ASN A 245 10.94 -2.52 -28.31
CA ASN A 245 11.38 -2.60 -29.71
C ASN A 245 11.53 -4.06 -30.16
N LYS A 246 11.49 -4.30 -31.49
CA LYS A 246 11.65 -5.64 -32.08
C LYS A 246 12.98 -6.31 -31.72
N SER A 247 13.99 -5.53 -31.35
CA SER A 247 15.31 -6.00 -30.91
C SER A 247 15.34 -6.49 -29.46
N ASP A 248 14.30 -6.22 -28.67
CA ASP A 248 14.22 -6.63 -27.27
C ASP A 248 13.89 -8.13 -27.19
N LYS A 249 14.64 -8.89 -26.40
CA LYS A 249 14.50 -10.35 -26.25
C LYS A 249 13.08 -10.78 -25.83
N GLU A 250 12.39 -9.94 -25.05
CA GLU A 250 11.03 -10.19 -24.56
C GLU A 250 9.92 -9.59 -25.45
N PHE A 251 10.25 -9.03 -26.62
CA PHE A 251 9.28 -8.34 -27.48
C PHE A 251 8.07 -9.21 -27.88
N GLU A 252 8.30 -10.46 -28.29
CA GLU A 252 7.21 -11.39 -28.64
C GLU A 252 6.36 -11.79 -27.42
N GLN A 253 6.95 -11.81 -26.21
CA GLN A 253 6.19 -12.04 -24.98
C GLN A 253 5.26 -10.85 -24.70
N VAL A 254 5.71 -9.61 -24.93
CA VAL A 254 4.86 -8.41 -24.79
C VAL A 254 3.70 -8.40 -25.79
N LYS A 255 3.90 -8.87 -27.03
CA LYS A 255 2.79 -9.09 -27.98
C LYS A 255 1.80 -10.15 -27.51
N ASN A 256 2.27 -11.26 -26.94
CA ASN A 256 1.38 -12.30 -26.42
C ASN A 256 0.56 -11.77 -25.23
N VAL A 257 1.18 -10.98 -24.34
CA VAL A 257 0.48 -10.22 -23.29
C VAL A 257 -0.59 -9.28 -23.90
N GLN A 258 -0.29 -8.59 -25.00
CA GLN A 258 -1.27 -7.73 -25.68
C GLN A 258 -2.49 -8.53 -26.17
N LYS A 259 -2.25 -9.69 -26.82
CA LYS A 259 -3.32 -10.58 -27.32
C LYS A 259 -4.21 -11.08 -26.18
N HIS A 260 -3.61 -11.69 -25.15
CA HIS A 260 -4.37 -12.20 -24.01
C HIS A 260 -5.20 -11.13 -23.27
N LEU A 261 -4.74 -9.87 -23.27
CA LEU A 261 -5.52 -8.76 -22.72
C LEU A 261 -6.70 -8.35 -23.61
N HIS A 262 -6.60 -8.47 -24.93
CA HIS A 262 -7.73 -8.34 -25.85
C HIS A 262 -8.72 -9.50 -25.67
N ASP A 263 -8.22 -10.74 -25.75
CA ASP A 263 -9.04 -11.97 -25.63
C ASP A 263 -9.89 -11.96 -24.34
N TYR A 264 -9.30 -11.50 -23.23
CA TYR A 264 -10.00 -11.36 -21.95
C TYR A 264 -11.08 -10.28 -21.95
N LEU A 265 -10.83 -9.13 -22.60
CA LEU A 265 -11.82 -8.04 -22.67
C LEU A 265 -13.02 -8.40 -23.57
N GLU A 266 -12.79 -9.24 -24.58
CA GLU A 266 -13.80 -9.68 -25.53
C GLU A 266 -14.61 -10.89 -25.02
N SER A 267 -13.96 -11.88 -24.39
CA SER A 267 -14.60 -13.14 -23.99
C SER A 267 -14.92 -13.28 -22.49
N ASP A 268 -14.45 -12.35 -21.65
CA ASP A 268 -14.48 -12.38 -20.16
C ASP A 268 -13.80 -13.60 -19.50
N LYS A 269 -13.34 -14.57 -20.30
CA LYS A 269 -12.57 -15.72 -19.86
C LYS A 269 -11.10 -15.38 -19.99
N LEU A 270 -10.41 -15.26 -18.85
CA LEU A 270 -8.96 -15.36 -18.86
C LEU A 270 -8.60 -16.78 -19.31
N LEU A 271 -8.20 -16.92 -20.57
CA LEU A 271 -7.39 -18.05 -20.97
C LEU A 271 -6.08 -17.98 -20.19
N VAL A 272 -6.01 -18.71 -19.07
CA VAL A 272 -4.77 -19.12 -18.40
C VAL A 272 -4.07 -20.15 -19.28
N THR A 273 -3.83 -19.76 -20.53
CA THR A 273 -2.82 -20.39 -21.37
C THR A 273 -1.49 -20.13 -20.69
N ASN A 274 -0.67 -21.18 -20.60
CA ASN A 274 0.69 -21.09 -20.13
C ASN A 274 1.38 -19.93 -20.87
N VAL A 275 1.61 -18.80 -20.18
CA VAL A 275 2.23 -17.57 -20.74
C VAL A 275 3.70 -17.86 -20.96
N GLN A 276 3.97 -18.67 -21.98
CA GLN A 276 5.10 -19.59 -22.14
C GLN A 276 6.28 -19.22 -21.25
N LEU A 277 6.20 -19.71 -20.01
CA LEU A 277 7.18 -19.41 -18.98
C LEU A 277 8.40 -20.25 -19.32
N LYS A 278 9.20 -19.78 -20.29
CA LYS A 278 10.43 -20.45 -20.78
C LYS A 278 11.49 -20.63 -19.67
N GLY A 279 11.30 -19.99 -18.51
CA GLY A 279 12.07 -20.21 -17.28
C GLY A 279 11.39 -21.09 -16.20
N LEU A 280 10.19 -21.64 -16.47
CA LEU A 280 9.49 -22.62 -15.62
C LEU A 280 9.36 -24.00 -16.30
N GLN A 281 9.59 -24.11 -17.61
CA GLN A 281 9.89 -25.40 -18.26
C GLN A 281 11.19 -25.96 -17.63
N GLY A 282 11.05 -26.84 -16.65
CA GLY A 282 12.16 -27.41 -15.87
C GLY A 282 11.99 -27.36 -14.36
N ILE A 283 11.01 -26.61 -13.81
CA ILE A 283 10.67 -26.74 -12.39
C ILE A 283 9.73 -27.94 -12.22
N ALA A 284 10.22 -28.97 -11.53
CA ALA A 284 9.48 -30.21 -11.29
C ALA A 284 8.12 -29.92 -10.63
N GLY A 285 7.04 -30.44 -11.23
CA GLY A 285 5.67 -30.33 -10.72
C GLY A 285 4.74 -29.34 -11.45
N LEU A 286 5.21 -28.56 -12.43
CA LEU A 286 4.39 -27.59 -13.17
C LEU A 286 4.33 -27.82 -14.69
N GLY A 287 4.60 -29.04 -15.15
CA GLY A 287 4.52 -29.40 -16.56
C GLY A 287 4.24 -30.89 -16.81
N LYS A 288 3.00 -31.19 -17.18
CA LYS A 288 2.61 -32.19 -18.17
C LYS A 288 1.65 -31.51 -19.14
#